data_AF-A0A8X6VMV8-F1
#
_entry.id   AF-A0A8X6VMV8-F1
#
_cell.length_a   1.000
_cell.length_b   1.000
_cell.length_c   1.000
_cell.angle_alpha   90.00
_cell.angle_beta   90.00
_cell.angle_gamma   90.00
#
_symmetry.space_group_name_H-M   'P 1'
#
loop_
_entity.id
_entity.type
_entity.pdbx_description
1 polymer ?
#
loop_
_entity_poly.entity_id
_entity_poly.type
_entity_poly.pdbx_seq_one_letter_code
_entity_poly.pdbx_strand_id
1 'polypeptide(L)'
;MIFVIYTDHKPLTFAFKQKNEKASPRQQRQLQYISEFSCNIQHVLGKDNVVADALSRIHSISEINFEEIAEEQTTDEELQILLHNNSLKFKPSTLPSGKKLWCDISTQKLGLTFHKNSGFKYSN
;
A
#
# COMPACT_ATOMS: atom_id res chain seq x y z
N MET A 1 -21.78 2.59 9.86
CA MET A 1 -20.61 3.29 9.27
C MET A 1 -20.81 3.32 7.76
N ILE A 2 -20.78 4.48 7.12
CA ILE A 2 -20.97 4.61 5.67
C ILE A 2 -19.59 4.65 5.03
N PHE A 3 -19.23 3.63 4.27
CA PHE A 3 -17.99 3.61 3.48
C PHE A 3 -18.20 4.37 2.17
N VAL A 4 -17.27 5.24 1.76
CA VAL A 4 -17.36 6.02 0.52
C VAL A 4 -16.26 5.59 -0.42
N ILE A 5 -16.60 5.26 -1.65
CA ILE A 5 -15.65 4.88 -2.70
C ILE A 5 -15.41 6.10 -3.59
N TYR A 6 -14.19 6.61 -3.60
CA TYR A 6 -13.77 7.65 -4.53
C TYR A 6 -13.12 7.02 -5.77
N THR A 7 -13.47 7.53 -6.95
CA THR A 7 -12.93 7.06 -8.23
C THR A 7 -12.89 8.19 -9.25
N ASP A 8 -11.92 8.17 -10.16
CA ASP A 8 -11.89 9.02 -11.35
C ASP A 8 -12.74 8.46 -12.51
N HIS A 9 -13.30 7.26 -12.34
CA HIS A 9 -14.15 6.62 -13.34
C HIS A 9 -15.61 7.09 -13.23
N LYS A 10 -15.91 8.23 -13.86
CA LYS A 10 -17.23 8.89 -13.82
C LYS A 10 -18.43 7.96 -14.09
N PRO A 11 -18.41 7.03 -15.06
CA PRO A 11 -19.54 6.11 -15.28
C PRO A 11 -19.89 5.24 -14.06
N LEU A 12 -18.91 4.94 -13.20
CA LEU A 12 -19.10 4.05 -12.06
C LEU A 12 -19.98 4.68 -10.96
N THR A 13 -20.04 6.00 -10.88
CA THR A 13 -20.93 6.73 -9.94
C THR A 13 -22.41 6.45 -10.17
N PHE A 14 -22.77 6.02 -11.37
CA PHE A 14 -24.14 5.68 -11.75
C PHE A 14 -24.38 4.17 -11.80
N ALA A 15 -23.38 3.35 -11.49
CA ALA A 15 -23.46 1.90 -11.69
C ALA A 15 -24.62 1.25 -10.90
N PHE A 16 -24.84 1.69 -9.66
CA PHE A 16 -25.97 1.22 -8.83
C PHE A 16 -27.32 1.87 -9.18
N LYS A 17 -27.33 2.90 -10.02
CA LYS A 17 -28.55 3.58 -10.49
C LYS A 17 -28.97 3.13 -11.89
N GLN A 18 -28.08 2.43 -12.60
CA GLN A 18 -28.32 1.98 -13.98
C GLN A 18 -29.17 0.71 -13.98
N LYS A 19 -30.03 0.54 -15.01
CA LYS A 19 -30.79 -0.70 -15.19
C LYS A 19 -29.84 -1.88 -15.43
N ASN A 20 -30.10 -3.00 -14.74
CA ASN A 20 -29.30 -4.23 -14.81
C ASN A 20 -29.10 -4.76 -16.24
N GLU A 21 -30.04 -4.51 -17.15
CA GLU A 21 -30.00 -4.91 -18.57
C GLU A 21 -28.80 -4.32 -19.35
N LYS A 22 -28.21 -3.22 -18.87
CA LYS A 22 -27.04 -2.59 -19.52
C LYS A 22 -25.70 -3.13 -19.03
N ALA A 23 -25.69 -3.88 -17.92
CA ALA A 23 -24.48 -4.43 -17.33
C ALA A 23 -24.28 -5.89 -17.77
N SER A 24 -23.07 -6.22 -18.21
CA SER A 24 -22.71 -7.62 -18.45
C SER A 24 -22.82 -8.45 -17.17
N PRO A 25 -23.00 -9.80 -17.26
CA PRO A 25 -23.04 -10.67 -16.07
C PRO A 25 -21.80 -10.53 -15.17
N ARG A 26 -20.63 -10.21 -15.75
CA ARG A 26 -19.41 -9.94 -14.98
C ARG A 26 -19.53 -8.65 -14.17
N GLN A 27 -20.01 -7.57 -14.79
CA GLN A 27 -20.22 -6.29 -14.10
C GLN A 27 -21.27 -6.41 -13.00
N GLN A 28 -22.35 -7.16 -13.25
CA GLN A 28 -23.38 -7.42 -12.22
C GLN A 28 -22.79 -8.13 -11.01
N ARG A 29 -22.01 -9.19 -11.20
CA ARG A 29 -21.33 -9.91 -10.09
C ARG A 29 -20.38 -8.99 -9.32
N GLN A 30 -19.61 -8.16 -10.02
CA GLN A 30 -18.69 -7.21 -9.38
C GLN A 30 -19.45 -6.15 -8.57
N LEU A 31 -20.52 -5.59 -9.12
CA LEU A 31 -21.35 -4.60 -8.41
C LEU A 31 -22.07 -5.22 -7.22
N GLN A 32 -22.57 -6.45 -7.35
CA GLN A 32 -23.17 -7.18 -6.23
C GLN A 32 -22.16 -7.34 -5.09
N TYR A 33 -20.93 -7.77 -5.38
CA TYR A 33 -19.88 -7.87 -4.37
C TYR A 33 -19.57 -6.51 -3.72
N ILE A 34 -19.41 -5.45 -4.50
CA ILE A 34 -19.14 -4.10 -3.96
C ILE A 34 -20.31 -3.61 -3.08
N SER A 35 -21.55 -3.95 -3.43
CA SER A 35 -22.74 -3.54 -2.68
C SER A 35 -22.83 -4.11 -1.26
N GLU A 36 -22.12 -5.21 -0.98
CA GLU A 36 -22.00 -5.75 0.38
C GLU A 36 -21.26 -4.78 1.32
N PHE A 37 -20.41 -3.92 0.76
CA PHE A 37 -19.62 -2.94 1.52
C PHE A 37 -20.17 -1.52 1.40
N SER A 38 -20.51 -1.07 0.17
CA SER A 38 -21.07 0.26 -0.05
C SER A 38 -21.67 0.44 -1.45
N CYS A 39 -22.72 1.25 -1.51
CA CYS A 39 -23.27 1.79 -2.76
C CYS A 39 -22.95 3.29 -2.97
N ASN A 40 -22.19 3.92 -2.06
CA ASN A 40 -21.84 5.33 -2.13
C ASN A 40 -20.53 5.53 -2.91
N ILE A 41 -20.64 5.72 -4.22
CA ILE A 41 -19.52 5.95 -5.13
C ILE A 41 -19.53 7.42 -5.58
N GLN A 42 -18.43 8.13 -5.34
CA GLN A 42 -18.25 9.54 -5.69
C GLN A 42 -17.09 9.73 -6.65
N HIS A 43 -17.27 10.66 -7.59
CA HIS A 43 -16.24 10.98 -8.57
C HIS A 43 -15.27 12.02 -8.02
N VAL A 44 -13.97 11.77 -8.18
CA VAL A 44 -12.87 12.74 -7.99
C VAL A 44 -12.15 12.95 -9.30
N LEU A 45 -11.48 14.08 -9.49
CA LEU A 45 -10.68 14.27 -10.70
C LEU A 45 -9.45 13.35 -10.64
N GLY A 46 -9.01 12.83 -11.78
CA GLY A 46 -7.82 11.96 -11.84
C GLY A 46 -6.58 12.61 -11.21
N LYS A 47 -6.43 13.94 -11.37
CA LYS A 47 -5.36 14.72 -10.71
C LYS A 47 -5.39 14.69 -9.18
N ASP A 48 -6.56 14.41 -8.59
CA ASP A 48 -6.76 14.32 -7.14
C ASP A 48 -6.76 12.85 -6.68
N ASN A 49 -6.78 11.88 -7.62
CA ASN A 49 -6.73 10.44 -7.37
C ASN A 49 -5.29 9.88 -7.36
N VAL A 50 -4.30 10.72 -7.00
CA VAL A 50 -2.87 10.45 -7.14
C VAL A 50 -2.44 9.14 -6.47
N VAL A 51 -2.98 8.84 -5.29
CA VAL A 51 -2.60 7.64 -4.53
C VAL A 51 -3.06 6.37 -5.25
N ALA A 52 -4.32 6.30 -5.67
CA ALA A 52 -4.82 5.13 -6.38
C ALA A 52 -4.17 4.98 -7.75
N ASP A 53 -3.92 6.09 -8.46
CA ASP A 53 -3.21 6.13 -9.73
C ASP A 53 -1.78 5.60 -9.58
N ALA A 54 -1.02 6.10 -8.60
CA ALA A 54 0.33 5.62 -8.30
C ALA A 54 0.36 4.12 -7.99
N LEU A 55 -0.56 3.64 -7.14
CA LEU A 55 -0.65 2.21 -6.79
C LEU A 55 -1.06 1.34 -7.98
N SER A 56 -1.96 1.83 -8.84
CA SER A 56 -2.40 1.09 -10.03
C SER A 56 -1.31 0.94 -11.10
N ARG A 57 -0.30 1.82 -11.09
CA ARG A 57 0.86 1.75 -11.98
C ARG A 57 1.99 0.83 -11.49
N ILE A 58 1.90 0.31 -10.27
CA ILE A 58 2.88 -0.66 -9.77
C ILE A 58 2.62 -2.01 -10.46
N HIS A 59 3.43 -2.32 -11.48
CA HIS A 59 3.30 -3.56 -12.26
C HIS A 59 3.87 -4.77 -11.52
N SER A 60 4.92 -4.54 -10.73
CA SER A 60 5.52 -5.54 -9.84
C SER A 60 6.08 -4.84 -8.61
N ILE A 61 5.92 -5.48 -7.46
CA ILE A 61 6.75 -5.18 -6.31
C ILE A 61 8.09 -5.83 -6.65
N SER A 62 9.13 -5.02 -6.87
CA SER A 62 10.47 -5.54 -7.05
C SER A 62 10.80 -6.48 -5.90
N GLU A 63 11.40 -7.63 -6.20
CA GLU A 63 11.85 -8.57 -5.19
C GLU A 63 12.73 -7.79 -4.19
N ILE A 64 12.29 -7.74 -2.94
CA ILE A 64 12.94 -6.94 -1.92
C ILE A 64 14.25 -7.66 -1.57
N ASN A 65 15.38 -7.02 -1.86
CA ASN A 65 16.68 -7.54 -1.49
C ASN A 65 16.92 -7.33 0.01
N PHE A 66 16.45 -8.28 0.83
CA PHE A 66 16.61 -8.23 2.28
C PHE A 66 18.07 -8.17 2.72
N GLU A 67 18.98 -8.66 1.89
CA GLU A 67 20.41 -8.69 2.17
C GLU A 67 21.02 -7.29 2.11
N GLU A 68 20.66 -6.51 1.09
CA GLU A 68 21.07 -5.12 0.91
C GLU A 68 20.49 -4.24 2.02
N ILE A 69 19.23 -4.46 2.40
CA ILE A 69 18.62 -3.75 3.53
C ILE A 69 19.35 -4.08 4.83
N ALA A 70 19.69 -5.35 5.08
CA ALA A 70 20.44 -5.74 6.27
C ALA A 70 21.82 -5.08 6.32
N GLU A 71 22.48 -4.90 5.17
CA GLU A 71 23.75 -4.16 5.07
C GLU A 71 23.56 -2.68 5.37
N GLU A 72 22.61 -2.02 4.72
CA GLU A 72 22.32 -0.58 4.93
C GLU A 72 21.97 -0.28 6.40
N GLN A 73 21.22 -1.17 7.06
CA GLN A 73 20.88 -1.04 8.47
C GLN A 73 22.09 -1.10 9.41
N THR A 74 23.20 -1.74 9.03
CA THR A 74 24.39 -1.75 9.88
C THR A 74 25.03 -0.36 10.01
N THR A 75 24.87 0.48 8.99
CA THR A 75 25.44 1.82 8.91
C THR A 75 24.44 2.95 9.19
N ASP A 76 23.17 2.61 9.43
CA ASP A 76 22.11 3.59 9.63
C ASP A 76 22.12 4.16 11.07
N GLU A 77 22.48 5.44 11.18
CA GLU A 77 22.49 6.19 12.45
C GLU A 77 21.08 6.43 12.99
N GLU A 78 20.06 6.60 12.12
CA GLU A 78 18.67 6.77 12.56
C GLU A 78 18.15 5.50 13.22
N LEU A 79 18.47 4.33 12.66
CA LEU A 79 18.12 3.05 13.26
C LEU A 79 18.70 2.91 14.68
N GLN A 80 19.93 3.37 14.92
CA GLN A 80 20.51 3.36 16.26
C GLN A 80 19.71 4.22 17.24
N ILE A 81 19.24 5.39 16.81
CA ILE A 81 18.39 6.27 17.64
C ILE A 81 17.04 5.59 17.93
N LEU A 82 16.44 4.95 16.92
CA LEU A 82 15.16 4.26 17.06
C LEU A 82 15.24 3.01 17.94
N LEU A 83 16.37 2.29 17.93
CA LEU A 83 16.63 1.16 18.84
C LEU A 83 16.63 1.56 20.32
N HIS A 84 17.03 2.80 20.62
CA HIS A 84 17.03 3.35 21.98
C HIS A 84 15.69 4.00 22.38
N ASN A 85 14.71 4.07 21.46
CA ASN A 85 13.40 4.64 21.73
C ASN A 85 12.45 3.58 22.37
N ASN A 86 11.69 3.99 23.40
CA ASN A 86 10.75 3.12 24.11
C ASN A 86 9.42 2.87 23.37
N SER A 87 9.09 3.66 22.34
CA SER A 87 7.82 3.53 21.61
C SER A 87 7.82 2.43 20.56
N LEU A 88 9.00 2.04 20.04
CA LEU A 88 9.16 1.00 19.02
C LEU A 88 9.78 -0.25 19.64
N LYS A 89 9.50 -1.42 19.07
CA LYS A 89 10.03 -2.70 19.56
C LYS A 89 10.71 -3.43 18.44
N PHE A 90 12.00 -3.19 18.28
CA PHE A 90 12.79 -3.85 17.25
C PHE A 90 13.27 -5.23 17.70
N LYS A 91 13.27 -6.20 16.79
CA LYS A 91 13.96 -7.48 16.96
C LYS A 91 14.79 -7.81 15.71
N PRO A 92 16.02 -8.33 15.90
CA PRO A 92 16.81 -8.82 14.79
C PRO A 92 16.27 -10.17 14.31
N SER A 93 16.05 -10.30 13.01
CA SER A 93 15.72 -11.53 12.30
C SER A 93 16.94 -11.99 11.50
N THR A 94 17.34 -13.25 11.65
CA THR A 94 18.49 -13.80 10.94
C THR A 94 18.06 -14.27 9.56
N LEU A 95 18.65 -13.69 8.52
CA LEU A 95 18.46 -14.12 7.13
C LEU A 95 19.19 -15.45 6.86
N PRO A 96 18.83 -16.20 5.80
CA PRO A 96 19.52 -17.44 5.42
C PRO A 96 21.03 -17.28 5.18
N SER A 97 21.45 -16.07 4.82
CA SER A 97 22.84 -15.64 4.67
C SER A 97 23.61 -15.47 5.99
N GLY A 98 22.90 -15.46 7.12
CA GLY A 98 23.45 -15.16 8.46
C GLY A 98 23.44 -13.68 8.83
N LYS A 99 23.07 -12.76 7.92
CA LYS A 99 22.93 -11.33 8.24
C LYS A 99 21.72 -11.05 9.13
N LYS A 100 21.81 -10.00 9.94
CA LYS A 100 20.74 -9.58 10.85
C LYS A 100 19.95 -8.42 10.24
N LEU A 101 18.65 -8.63 10.08
CA LEU A 101 17.71 -7.62 9.65
C LEU A 101 16.87 -7.18 10.85
N TRP A 102 16.91 -5.91 11.21
CA TRP A 102 16.11 -5.34 12.29
C TRP A 102 14.70 -5.03 11.80
N CYS A 103 13.70 -5.59 12.48
CA CYS A 103 12.28 -5.41 12.16
C CYS A 103 11.53 -4.85 13.38
N ASP A 104 10.62 -3.90 13.17
CA ASP A 104 9.70 -3.46 14.22
C ASP A 104 8.55 -4.47 14.36
N ILE A 105 8.29 -4.87 15.59
CA ILE A 105 7.22 -5.79 16.00
C ILE A 105 6.26 -5.13 17.00
N SER A 106 6.33 -3.81 17.17
CA SER A 106 5.44 -3.05 18.06
C SER A 106 3.97 -3.18 17.65
N THR A 107 3.72 -3.19 16.34
CA THR A 107 2.45 -3.57 15.75
C THR A 107 2.48 -5.10 15.53
N GLN A 108 1.38 -5.81 15.74
CA GLN A 108 1.32 -7.28 15.57
C GLN A 108 1.53 -7.76 14.11
N LYS A 109 2.07 -6.90 13.24
CA LYS A 109 2.50 -7.14 11.87
C LYS A 109 3.99 -6.80 11.78
N LEU A 110 4.76 -7.65 11.09
CA LEU A 110 6.19 -7.37 10.87
C LEU A 110 6.30 -6.11 10.00
N GLY A 111 6.83 -5.02 10.57
CA GLY A 111 7.08 -3.77 9.87
C GLY A 111 8.57 -3.63 9.58
N LEU A 112 8.92 -3.48 8.29
CA LEU A 112 10.24 -2.99 7.91
C LEU A 112 10.14 -1.47 7.83
N THR A 113 10.82 -0.77 8.73
CA THR A 113 10.97 0.69 8.66
C THR A 113 11.99 1.00 7.57
N PHE A 114 11.52 1.54 6.46
CA PHE A 114 12.35 2.08 5.39
C PHE A 114 12.54 3.58 5.63
N HIS A 115 13.74 4.00 6.00
CA HIS A 115 14.13 5.42 6.00
C HIS A 115 15.16 5.63 4.88
N LYS A 116 14.70 6.19 3.75
CA LYS A 116 15.59 6.60 2.65
C LYS A 116 15.75 8.12 2.66
N ASN A 117 16.91 8.59 3.14
CA ASN A 117 17.45 9.92 2.83
C ASN A 117 18.25 9.85 1.51
N SER A 118 17.58 9.60 0.39
CA SER A 118 18.16 9.86 -0.94
C SER A 118 17.07 9.97 -1.99
N GLY A 119 17.07 11.10 -2.70
CA GLY A 119 16.05 11.47 -3.67
C GLY A 119 15.90 10.42 -4.77
N PHE A 120 14.75 9.74 -4.76
CA PHE A 120 14.27 9.02 -5.93
C PHE A 120 13.90 10.05 -7.01
N LYS A 121 14.81 10.22 -7.98
CA LYS A 121 14.40 10.65 -9.31
C LYS A 121 13.75 9.46 -9.98
N TYR A 122 12.43 9.51 -10.10
CA TYR A 122 11.72 8.68 -11.06
C TYR A 122 12.21 9.09 -12.47
N SER A 123 12.86 8.18 -13.18
CA SER A 123 12.99 8.31 -14.63
C SER A 123 11.62 8.02 -15.25
N ASN A 124 11.18 8.92 -16.14
CA ASN A 124 10.04 8.71 -17.03
C ASN A 124 10.22 7.45 -17.89
#